data_AF-A0AAN1RW99-F1
#
_entry.id   AF-A0AAN1RW99-F1
#
_cell.length_a   1.000
_cell.length_b   1.000
_cell.length_c   1.000
_cell.angle_alpha   90.00
_cell.angle_beta   90.00
_cell.angle_gamma   90.00
#
_symmetry.space_group_name_H-M   'P 1'
#
loop_
_entity.id
_entity.type
_entity.pdbx_description
1 polymer ?
#
loop_
_entity_poly.entity_id
_entity_poly.type
_entity_poly.pdbx_seq_one_letter_code
_entity_poly.pdbx_strand_id
1 'polypeptide(L)'
;MQLTMRKLAPAALIAVLALAGCAAPKGGDKTAASSEQGTTAAPAPAATSAVVEFYIATTDADPSLTPVKVSDGTLYLQRMPVLTRADLTEAQALVDRQGQNFVGLRFSEAGTRKLTEVSTQNVGKMLVLVIDRELIAAPRIAEPLNKGVLAFGVPTANAATSIAARIRGDAAPAAAPAPASVPGAPKR
;
A
#
# COMPACT_ATOMS: atom_id res chain seq x y z
N MET A 1 -0.69 -40.84 -46.70
CA MET A 1 0.61 -41.02 -46.02
C MET A 1 0.32 -40.99 -44.52
N GLN A 2 -0.07 -42.13 -43.93
CA GLN A 2 0.77 -43.04 -43.12
C GLN A 2 1.30 -42.34 -41.84
N LEU A 3 0.62 -42.55 -40.70
CA LEU A 3 1.05 -43.39 -39.54
C LEU A 3 2.24 -42.74 -38.77
N THR A 4 2.27 -42.58 -37.44
CA THR A 4 2.14 -43.65 -36.44
C THR A 4 2.14 -43.06 -35.01
N MET A 5 1.21 -43.49 -34.16
CA MET A 5 1.31 -43.40 -32.69
C MET A 5 2.40 -44.34 -32.12
N ARG A 6 2.95 -44.06 -30.92
CA ARG A 6 2.95 -44.96 -29.73
C ARG A 6 3.95 -44.55 -28.63
N LYS A 7 3.41 -44.52 -27.38
CA LYS A 7 3.92 -45.12 -26.11
C LYS A 7 5.31 -44.69 -25.59
N LEU A 8 5.41 -44.36 -24.30
CA LEU A 8 5.58 -45.31 -23.17
C LEU A 8 5.74 -44.53 -21.84
N ALA A 9 5.00 -44.92 -20.81
CA ALA A 9 5.34 -44.64 -19.40
C ALA A 9 6.45 -45.60 -18.93
N PRO A 10 7.10 -45.34 -17.79
CA PRO A 10 6.83 -46.23 -16.66
C PRO A 10 6.80 -45.55 -15.28
N ALA A 11 6.09 -46.25 -14.40
CA ALA A 11 6.01 -46.07 -12.96
C ALA A 11 7.38 -46.20 -12.26
N ALA A 12 7.56 -45.47 -11.16
CA ALA A 12 8.47 -45.86 -10.08
C ALA A 12 7.84 -45.48 -8.73
N LEU A 13 7.67 -46.52 -7.92
CA LEU A 13 6.99 -46.60 -6.65
C LEU A 13 8.09 -46.85 -5.62
N ILE A 14 8.31 -45.93 -4.67
CA ILE A 14 9.13 -46.21 -3.48
C ILE A 14 8.42 -45.63 -2.26
N ALA A 15 7.80 -46.54 -1.53
CA ALA A 15 7.41 -46.37 -0.14
C ALA A 15 8.66 -46.48 0.75
N VAL A 16 8.80 -45.58 1.73
CA VAL A 16 9.67 -45.80 2.89
C VAL A 16 8.83 -45.64 4.14
N LEU A 17 8.44 -46.79 4.67
CA LEU A 17 8.00 -47.00 6.05
C LEU A 17 9.23 -46.87 6.96
N ALA A 18 9.18 -46.02 7.98
CA ALA A 18 10.09 -46.08 9.12
C ALA A 18 9.26 -46.19 10.40
N LEU A 19 9.17 -47.43 10.92
CA LEU A 19 8.84 -47.73 12.31
C LEU A 19 10.11 -47.60 13.16
N ALA A 20 10.08 -46.79 14.22
CA ALA A 20 10.85 -47.05 15.43
C ALA A 20 10.39 -46.12 16.58
N GLY A 21 10.00 -46.71 17.71
CA GLY A 21 10.19 -46.10 19.02
C GLY A 21 8.94 -45.72 19.83
N CYS A 22 8.21 -46.70 20.37
CA CYS A 22 7.38 -46.50 21.57
C CYS A 22 8.26 -46.58 22.83
N ALA A 23 8.29 -45.51 23.63
CA ALA A 23 8.74 -45.56 25.02
C ALA A 23 7.83 -44.65 25.87
N ALA A 24 7.14 -45.26 26.84
CA ALA A 24 6.18 -44.63 27.73
C ALA A 24 6.83 -44.21 29.06
N PRO A 25 6.45 -43.05 29.63
CA PRO A 25 6.52 -42.83 31.07
C PRO A 25 5.11 -42.68 31.68
N LYS A 26 4.89 -43.40 32.79
CA LYS A 26 3.76 -43.23 33.72
C LYS A 26 4.09 -42.13 34.72
N GLY A 27 3.12 -41.26 35.03
CA GLY A 27 3.06 -40.55 36.31
C GLY A 27 2.61 -39.09 36.25
N GLY A 28 1.37 -38.84 36.66
CA GLY A 28 1.02 -37.83 37.67
C GLY A 28 1.07 -36.34 37.33
N ASP A 29 -0.13 -35.79 37.14
CA ASP A 29 -0.64 -34.50 37.64
C ASP A 29 -0.25 -33.13 37.03
N LYS A 30 -1.33 -32.37 36.84
CA LYS A 30 -1.50 -30.91 36.69
C LYS A 30 -1.09 -30.22 35.37
N THR A 31 -2.12 -30.03 34.56
CA THR A 31 -2.59 -28.72 34.04
C THR A 31 -1.65 -27.53 34.28
N ALA A 32 -0.85 -27.22 33.25
CA ALA A 32 -0.60 -25.86 32.79
C ALA A 32 -0.20 -25.98 31.32
N ALA A 33 -1.13 -25.64 30.44
CA ALA A 33 -0.89 -25.57 29.01
C ALA A 33 0.06 -24.39 28.74
N SER A 34 1.37 -24.65 28.79
CA SER A 34 2.35 -23.88 28.04
C SER A 34 2.30 -24.37 26.60
N SER A 35 1.53 -23.68 25.78
CA SER A 35 1.69 -23.74 24.34
C SER A 35 2.92 -22.93 23.95
N GLU A 36 4.08 -23.60 23.98
CA GLU A 36 5.20 -23.24 23.12
C GLU A 36 4.78 -23.54 21.67
N GLN A 37 4.17 -22.57 21.01
CA GLN A 37 4.07 -22.54 19.55
C GLN A 37 5.25 -21.75 19.00
N GLY A 38 6.37 -22.46 18.84
CA GLY A 38 7.32 -22.15 17.78
C GLY A 38 6.63 -22.36 16.44
N THR A 39 6.03 -21.30 15.91
CA THR A 39 5.74 -21.20 14.48
C THR A 39 6.88 -20.42 13.85
N THR A 40 7.63 -21.12 13.01
CA THR A 40 8.51 -20.61 11.96
C THR A 40 8.16 -19.18 11.58
N ALA A 41 9.03 -18.22 11.93
CA ALA A 41 9.06 -16.95 11.24
C ALA A 41 9.30 -17.27 9.77
N ALA A 42 8.23 -17.27 8.97
CA ALA A 42 8.34 -17.17 7.53
C ALA A 42 9.31 -16.02 7.25
N PRO A 43 10.23 -16.12 6.27
CA PRO A 43 11.00 -14.97 5.85
C PRO A 43 9.97 -13.89 5.49
N ALA A 44 9.90 -12.84 6.31
CA ALA A 44 9.09 -11.68 5.99
C ALA A 44 9.50 -11.29 4.57
N PRO A 45 8.55 -11.21 3.61
CA PRO A 45 8.91 -10.80 2.26
C PRO A 45 9.68 -9.49 2.42
N ALA A 46 10.92 -9.47 1.96
CA ALA A 46 11.80 -8.32 2.05
C ALA A 46 10.97 -7.09 1.70
N ALA A 47 10.91 -6.12 2.62
CA ALA A 47 10.14 -4.90 2.47
C ALA A 47 10.52 -4.25 1.14
N THR A 48 9.78 -4.58 0.09
CA THR A 48 9.98 -4.03 -1.23
C THR A 48 9.38 -2.65 -1.09
N SER A 49 10.24 -1.65 -0.92
CA SER A 49 9.83 -0.27 -0.76
C SER A 49 8.87 0.05 -1.91
N ALA A 50 7.63 0.39 -1.58
CA ALA A 50 6.62 0.65 -2.59
C ALA A 50 7.10 1.80 -3.47
N VAL A 51 6.97 1.64 -4.79
CA VAL A 51 7.36 2.68 -5.74
C VAL A 51 6.27 3.74 -5.73
N VAL A 52 6.55 4.91 -5.14
CA VAL A 52 5.61 6.03 -5.05
C VAL A 52 5.97 7.10 -6.07
N GLU A 53 5.03 7.40 -6.95
CA GLU A 53 5.19 8.33 -8.06
C GLU A 53 3.98 9.24 -8.18
N PHE A 54 4.24 10.50 -8.52
CA PHE A 54 3.20 11.49 -8.78
C PHE A 54 3.23 11.90 -10.24
N TYR A 55 2.07 11.93 -10.88
CA TYR A 55 1.90 12.28 -12.28
C TYR A 55 0.89 13.40 -12.43
N ILE A 56 1.02 14.21 -13.48
CA ILE A 56 -0.03 15.14 -13.87
C ILE A 56 -0.98 14.43 -14.83
N ALA A 57 -2.28 14.53 -14.55
CA ALA A 57 -3.32 14.03 -15.42
C ALA A 57 -4.30 15.12 -15.84
N THR A 58 -4.86 14.92 -17.03
CA THR A 58 -5.88 15.76 -17.63
C THR A 58 -7.05 14.89 -18.08
N THR A 59 -8.25 15.49 -18.11
CA THR A 59 -9.47 14.88 -18.65
C THR A 59 -9.61 15.12 -20.17
N ASP A 60 -8.83 16.05 -20.72
CA ASP A 60 -8.75 16.32 -22.15
C ASP A 60 -7.88 15.26 -22.85
N ALA A 61 -8.37 14.80 -24.00
CA ALA A 61 -7.76 13.72 -24.76
C ALA A 61 -6.57 14.23 -25.58
N ASP A 62 -5.37 14.09 -25.02
CA ASP A 62 -4.13 14.40 -25.73
C ASP A 62 -3.48 13.11 -26.28
N PRO A 63 -3.13 13.04 -27.59
CA PRO A 63 -2.47 11.88 -28.20
C PRO A 63 -1.12 11.51 -27.58
N SER A 64 -0.50 12.42 -26.84
CA SER A 64 0.85 12.25 -26.26
C SER A 64 0.83 11.63 -24.87
N LEU A 65 -0.34 11.49 -24.25
CA LEU A 65 -0.53 11.06 -22.87
C LEU A 65 -1.05 9.62 -22.78
N THR A 66 -0.72 8.94 -21.68
CA THR A 66 -1.12 7.54 -21.47
C THR A 66 -2.55 7.49 -20.92
N PRO A 67 -3.49 6.83 -21.61
CA PRO A 67 -4.85 6.71 -21.12
C PRO A 67 -4.94 5.71 -19.97
N VAL A 68 -5.53 6.12 -18.85
CA VAL A 68 -5.85 5.30 -17.68
C VAL A 68 -7.35 5.36 -17.44
N LYS A 69 -8.00 4.19 -17.45
CA LYS A 69 -9.44 4.07 -17.25
C LYS A 69 -9.77 4.13 -15.76
N VAL A 70 -10.60 5.08 -15.35
CA VAL A 70 -11.12 5.25 -13.99
C VAL A 70 -12.65 5.21 -14.02
N SER A 71 -13.29 5.08 -12.86
CA SER A 71 -14.76 4.97 -12.78
C SER A 71 -15.51 6.15 -13.41
N ASP A 72 -14.92 7.36 -13.37
CA ASP A 72 -15.50 8.60 -13.91
C ASP A 72 -15.06 8.93 -15.35
N GLY A 73 -14.29 8.07 -16.03
CA GLY A 73 -13.87 8.30 -17.41
C GLY A 73 -12.45 7.83 -17.74
N THR A 74 -11.79 8.52 -18.68
CA THR A 74 -10.39 8.25 -19.04
C THR A 74 -9.53 9.43 -18.60
N LEU A 75 -8.54 9.17 -17.75
CA LEU A 75 -7.52 10.15 -17.37
C LEU A 75 -6.30 9.96 -18.26
N TYR A 76 -5.76 11.07 -18.75
CA TYR A 76 -4.58 11.08 -19.59
C TYR A 76 -3.38 11.49 -18.75
N LEU A 77 -2.49 10.54 -18.43
CA LEU A 77 -1.33 10.75 -17.58
C LEU A 77 -0.11 11.18 -18.40
N GLN A 78 0.66 12.10 -17.86
CA GLN A 78 2.00 12.39 -18.35
C GLN A 78 2.92 11.17 -18.19
N ARG A 79 3.81 10.97 -19.16
CA ARG A 79 4.74 9.82 -19.16
C ARG A 79 5.79 9.86 -18.06
N MET A 80 6.09 11.05 -17.53
CA MET A 80 7.16 11.23 -16.55
C MET A 80 6.57 11.61 -15.19
N PRO A 81 7.05 11.01 -14.09
CA PRO A 81 6.66 11.42 -12.76
C PRO A 81 7.27 12.80 -12.45
N VAL A 82 6.45 13.69 -11.88
CA VAL A 82 6.86 15.03 -11.47
C VAL A 82 7.49 15.04 -10.08
N LEU A 83 7.06 14.12 -9.22
CA LEU A 83 7.56 13.92 -7.86
C LEU A 83 7.64 12.42 -7.58
N THR A 84 8.48 12.05 -6.63
CA THR A 84 8.71 10.65 -6.23
C THR A 84 8.70 10.51 -4.71
N ARG A 85 8.82 9.27 -4.22
CA ARG A 85 9.01 8.99 -2.79
C ARG A 85 10.14 9.79 -2.14
N ALA A 86 11.23 10.04 -2.86
CA ALA A 86 12.40 10.73 -2.33
C ALA A 86 12.11 12.20 -1.98
N ASP A 87 11.08 12.79 -2.59
CA ASP A 87 10.66 14.16 -2.33
C ASP A 87 9.79 14.27 -1.06
N LEU A 88 9.34 13.14 -0.50
CA LEU A 88 8.50 13.05 0.70
C LEU A 88 9.34 12.86 1.97
N THR A 89 9.01 13.62 3.02
CA THR A 89 9.56 13.40 4.37
C THR A 89 8.66 12.51 5.22
N GLU A 90 7.34 12.57 5.03
CA GLU A 90 6.39 11.86 5.89
C GLU A 90 5.06 11.57 5.18
N ALA A 91 4.40 10.49 5.59
CA ALA A 91 3.03 10.16 5.21
C ALA A 91 2.26 9.62 6.43
N GLN A 92 1.07 10.16 6.67
CA GLN A 92 0.27 9.86 7.86
C GLN A 92 -1.22 9.77 7.54
N ALA A 93 -1.92 8.85 8.20
CA ALA A 93 -3.37 8.79 8.19
C ALA A 93 -3.94 9.87 9.13
N LEU A 94 -4.92 10.62 8.64
CA LEU A 94 -5.56 11.72 9.34
C LEU A 94 -7.08 11.49 9.36
N VAL A 95 -7.73 11.99 10.41
CA VAL A 95 -9.19 12.01 10.52
C VAL A 95 -9.60 13.43 10.89
N ASP A 96 -10.50 14.02 10.10
CA ASP A 96 -11.03 15.35 10.40
C ASP A 96 -12.14 15.30 11.45
N ARG A 97 -12.55 16.44 11.99
CA ARG A 97 -13.62 16.57 13.00
C ARG A 97 -14.96 16.00 12.55
N GLN A 98 -15.19 15.92 11.25
CA GLN A 98 -16.38 15.30 10.66
C GLN A 98 -16.28 13.77 10.53
N GLY A 99 -15.21 13.15 11.04
CA GLY A 99 -14.95 11.72 10.91
C GLY A 99 -14.52 11.28 9.51
N GLN A 100 -14.21 12.23 8.62
CA GLN A 100 -13.71 11.94 7.28
C GLN A 100 -12.24 11.55 7.34
N ASN A 101 -11.86 10.51 6.59
CA ASN A 101 -10.51 9.95 6.60
C ASN A 101 -9.68 10.55 5.46
N PHE A 102 -8.43 10.88 5.76
CA PHE A 102 -7.49 11.47 4.83
C PHE A 102 -6.12 10.81 4.95
N VAL A 103 -5.33 10.92 3.88
CA VAL A 103 -3.89 10.66 3.93
C VAL A 103 -3.20 11.99 3.74
N GLY A 104 -2.43 12.40 4.75
CA GLY A 104 -1.58 13.58 4.73
C GLY A 104 -0.15 13.23 4.35
N LEU A 105 0.39 13.93 3.37
CA LEU A 105 1.76 13.81 2.89
C LEU A 105 2.52 15.10 3.17
N ARG A 106 3.74 14.97 3.69
CA ARG A 106 4.64 16.09 3.92
C ARG A 106 5.85 15.94 3.01
N PHE A 107 6.16 17.00 2.28
CA PHE A 107 7.27 17.08 1.35
C PHE A 107 8.50 17.68 2.02
N SER A 108 9.67 17.29 1.56
CA SER A 108 10.93 17.95 1.87
C SER A 108 10.94 19.38 1.33
N GLU A 109 11.91 20.21 1.73
CA GLU A 109 12.07 21.55 1.16
C GLU A 109 12.25 21.50 -0.37
N ALA A 110 13.09 20.58 -0.86
CA ALA A 110 13.31 20.37 -2.29
C ALA A 110 12.02 19.89 -2.98
N GLY A 111 11.30 18.95 -2.38
CA GLY A 111 10.01 18.45 -2.89
C GLY A 111 8.94 19.54 -2.92
N THR A 112 8.91 20.41 -1.92
CA THR A 112 7.98 21.54 -1.83
C THR A 112 8.20 22.54 -2.95
N ARG A 113 9.47 22.87 -3.26
CA ARG A 113 9.81 23.75 -4.39
C ARG A 113 9.33 23.17 -5.72
N LYS A 114 9.63 21.89 -5.98
CA LYS A 114 9.15 21.18 -7.18
C LYS A 114 7.62 21.13 -7.26
N LEU A 115 6.95 20.79 -6.15
CA LEU A 115 5.50 20.74 -6.07
C LEU A 115 4.88 22.10 -6.35
N THR A 116 5.47 23.18 -5.83
CA THR A 116 5.00 24.56 -6.07
C THR A 116 5.10 24.92 -7.55
N GLU A 117 6.25 24.65 -8.18
CA GLU A 117 6.48 24.93 -9.60
C GLU A 117 5.49 24.17 -10.49
N VAL A 118 5.38 22.86 -10.26
CA VAL A 118 4.51 21.97 -11.03
C VAL A 118 3.04 22.34 -10.82
N SER A 119 2.60 22.59 -9.59
CA SER A 119 1.20 22.95 -9.31
C SER A 119 0.83 24.31 -9.90
N THR A 120 1.73 25.30 -9.88
CA THR A 120 1.51 26.62 -10.48
C THR A 120 1.28 26.53 -11.99
N GLN A 121 2.02 25.66 -12.67
CA GLN A 121 1.88 25.46 -14.13
C GLN A 121 0.68 24.57 -14.50
N ASN A 122 0.09 23.85 -13.54
CA ASN A 122 -0.94 22.83 -13.78
C ASN A 122 -2.21 23.06 -12.96
N VAL A 123 -2.51 24.32 -12.60
CA VAL A 123 -3.78 24.68 -11.95
C VAL A 123 -4.96 24.25 -12.83
N GLY A 124 -5.95 23.59 -12.23
CA GLY A 124 -7.11 23.02 -12.89
C GLY A 124 -6.92 21.57 -13.38
N LYS A 125 -5.69 21.04 -13.40
CA LYS A 125 -5.40 19.64 -13.72
C LYS A 125 -5.46 18.75 -12.47
N MET A 126 -5.28 17.45 -12.65
CA MET A 126 -5.28 16.47 -11.55
C MET A 126 -3.87 16.01 -11.24
N LEU A 127 -3.55 15.88 -9.96
CA LEU A 127 -2.31 15.27 -9.48
C LEU A 127 -2.59 13.83 -9.11
N VAL A 128 -2.10 12.88 -9.90
CA VAL A 128 -2.31 11.45 -9.70
C VAL A 128 -1.19 10.87 -8.85
N LEU A 129 -1.57 10.20 -7.76
CA LEU A 129 -0.70 9.40 -6.93
C LEU A 129 -0.78 7.93 -7.38
N VAL A 130 0.37 7.39 -7.77
CA VAL A 130 0.52 5.99 -8.14
C VAL A 130 1.45 5.30 -7.14
N ILE A 131 1.04 4.13 -6.66
CA ILE A 131 1.86 3.28 -5.79
C ILE A 131 1.88 1.88 -6.40
N ASP A 132 3.07 1.33 -6.67
CA ASP A 132 3.24 -0.01 -7.27
C ASP A 132 2.46 -0.19 -8.60
N ARG A 133 2.36 0.87 -9.41
CA ARG A 133 1.56 0.94 -10.66
C ARG A 133 0.04 0.90 -10.46
N GLU A 134 -0.44 1.06 -9.23
CA GLU A 134 -1.84 1.22 -8.90
C GLU A 134 -2.19 2.69 -8.71
N LEU A 135 -3.26 3.18 -9.34
CA LEU A 135 -3.77 4.53 -9.12
C LEU A 135 -4.48 4.57 -7.76
N ILE A 136 -3.92 5.35 -6.83
CA ILE A 136 -4.44 5.45 -5.46
C ILE A 136 -5.37 6.64 -5.29
N ALA A 137 -4.96 7.80 -5.80
CA ALA A 137 -5.73 9.03 -5.67
C ALA A 137 -5.43 9.97 -6.83
N ALA A 138 -6.39 10.83 -7.16
CA ALA A 138 -6.23 11.86 -8.19
C ALA A 138 -6.85 13.20 -7.75
N PRO A 139 -6.36 13.85 -6.67
CA PRO A 139 -6.85 15.16 -6.27
C PRO A 139 -6.68 16.21 -7.37
N ARG A 140 -7.66 17.12 -7.48
CA ARG A 140 -7.60 18.25 -8.39
C ARG A 140 -6.71 19.36 -7.81
N ILE A 141 -5.84 19.92 -8.62
CA ILE A 141 -5.02 21.07 -8.28
C ILE A 141 -5.89 22.33 -8.41
N ALA A 142 -6.50 22.76 -7.31
CA ALA A 142 -7.34 23.96 -7.30
C ALA A 142 -6.52 25.25 -7.19
N GLU A 143 -5.38 25.19 -6.51
CA GLU A 143 -4.49 26.33 -6.24
C GLU A 143 -3.02 25.88 -6.20
N PRO A 144 -2.05 26.80 -6.31
CA PRO A 144 -0.63 26.49 -6.14
C PRO A 144 -0.32 25.86 -4.77
N LEU A 145 0.34 24.71 -4.78
CA LEU A 145 0.65 23.91 -3.58
C LEU A 145 2.02 24.31 -3.00
N ASN A 146 2.06 25.47 -2.38
CA ASN A 146 3.28 26.05 -1.79
C ASN A 146 3.55 25.67 -0.32
N LYS A 147 2.61 24.99 0.34
CA LYS A 147 2.71 24.65 1.77
C LYS A 147 3.56 23.42 2.07
N GLY A 148 4.00 22.68 1.04
CA GLY A 148 4.75 21.44 1.22
C GLY A 148 3.94 20.31 1.86
N VAL A 149 2.61 20.43 1.87
CA VAL A 149 1.70 19.41 2.37
C VAL A 149 0.63 19.13 1.33
N LEU A 150 0.26 17.86 1.20
CA LEU A 150 -0.84 17.41 0.36
C LEU A 150 -1.72 16.48 1.18
N ALA A 151 -3.03 16.67 1.13
CA ALA A 151 -3.98 15.76 1.75
C ALA A 151 -5.02 15.32 0.73
N PHE A 152 -5.35 14.04 0.73
CA PHE A 152 -6.42 13.49 -0.10
C PHE A 152 -7.34 12.59 0.74
N GLY A 153 -8.64 12.63 0.43
CA GLY A 153 -9.65 11.85 1.13
C GLY A 153 -9.62 10.39 0.73
N VAL A 154 -9.95 9.51 1.67
CA VAL A 154 -10.06 8.06 1.45
C VAL A 154 -11.31 7.51 2.14
N PRO A 155 -11.90 6.41 1.65
CA PRO A 155 -13.20 5.94 2.13
C PRO A 155 -13.15 5.39 3.56
N THR A 156 -12.02 4.84 4.01
CA THR A 156 -11.91 4.20 5.33
C THR A 156 -10.60 4.57 6.05
N ALA A 157 -10.62 4.56 7.38
CA ALA A 157 -9.44 4.77 8.22
C ALA A 157 -8.35 3.70 7.98
N ASN A 158 -8.77 2.45 7.74
CA ASN A 158 -7.85 1.36 7.44
C ASN A 158 -7.15 1.59 6.09
N ALA A 159 -7.88 2.06 5.07
CA ALA A 159 -7.28 2.44 3.79
C ALA A 159 -6.26 3.57 3.98
N ALA A 160 -6.59 4.60 4.77
CA ALA A 160 -5.66 5.70 5.07
C ALA A 160 -4.35 5.18 5.68
N THR A 161 -4.46 4.30 6.67
CA THR A 161 -3.34 3.72 7.41
C THR A 161 -2.47 2.84 6.50
N SER A 162 -3.09 1.97 5.71
CA SER A 162 -2.40 1.09 4.77
C SER A 162 -1.66 1.90 3.68
N ILE A 163 -2.33 2.89 3.07
CA ILE A 163 -1.72 3.76 2.06
C ILE A 163 -0.55 4.54 2.66
N ALA A 164 -0.71 5.16 3.82
CA ALA A 164 0.37 5.90 4.48
C ALA A 164 1.57 5.00 4.80
N ALA A 165 1.35 3.75 5.22
CA ALA A 165 2.43 2.81 5.47
C ALA A 165 3.15 2.38 4.19
N ARG A 166 2.40 2.04 3.13
CA ARG A 166 2.96 1.76 1.79
C ARG A 166 3.85 2.90 1.32
N ILE A 167 3.37 4.15 1.45
CA ILE A 167 4.16 5.33 1.08
C ILE A 167 5.42 5.43 1.90
N ARG A 168 5.38 5.25 3.22
CA ARG A 168 6.58 5.32 4.06
C ARG A 168 7.64 4.27 3.68
N GLY A 169 7.23 3.17 3.06
CA GLY A 169 8.07 1.99 2.82
C GLY A 169 8.15 1.07 4.03
N ASP A 170 7.25 1.27 5.00
CA ASP A 170 7.09 0.42 6.17
C ASP A 170 6.12 -0.71 5.80
N ALA A 171 6.45 -1.95 6.17
CA ALA A 171 5.47 -3.04 6.07
C ALA A 171 4.27 -2.61 6.91
N ALA A 172 3.10 -2.48 6.28
CA ALA A 172 1.88 -1.97 6.92
C ALA A 172 1.77 -2.50 8.36
N PRO A 173 1.72 -1.62 9.39
CA PRO A 173 1.69 -2.10 10.75
C PRO A 173 0.45 -2.97 10.91
N ALA A 174 0.65 -4.22 11.30
CA ALA A 174 -0.44 -5.08 11.73
C ALA A 174 -1.12 -4.37 12.91
N ALA A 175 -2.30 -3.79 12.63
CA ALA A 175 -3.18 -3.13 13.58
C ALA A 175 -2.48 -2.15 14.56
N ALA A 176 -2.31 -0.89 14.16
CA ALA A 176 -2.18 0.17 15.15
C ALA A 176 -3.58 0.48 15.73
N PRO A 177 -3.80 0.41 17.06
CA PRO A 177 -5.06 0.83 17.65
C PRO A 177 -5.24 2.33 17.40
N ALA A 178 -6.41 2.71 16.89
CA ALA A 178 -6.81 4.11 16.74
C ALA A 178 -6.56 4.87 18.06
N PRO A 179 -6.08 6.12 18.03
CA PRO A 179 -6.02 6.93 19.24
C PRO A 179 -7.45 7.08 19.77
N ALA A 180 -7.68 6.51 20.95
CA ALA A 180 -8.93 6.57 21.66
C ALA A 180 -9.41 8.02 21.73
N SER A 181 -10.62 8.25 21.25
CA SER A 181 -11.40 9.46 21.46
C SER A 181 -11.29 9.89 22.92
N VAL A 182 -10.67 11.03 23.21
CA VAL A 182 -10.74 11.68 24.51
C VAL A 182 -12.11 12.36 24.61
N PRO A 183 -13.03 11.93 25.47
CA PRO A 183 -14.27 12.66 25.72
C PRO A 183 -13.93 13.78 26.71
N GLY A 184 -13.76 15.00 26.20
CA GLY A 184 -13.60 16.20 27.02
C GLY A 184 -14.94 16.65 27.61
N ALA A 185 -15.21 16.19 28.83
CA ALA A 185 -16.04 16.71 29.93
C ALA A 185 -17.18 17.74 29.69
N PRO A 186 -18.35 17.58 30.35
CA PRO A 186 -19.38 18.62 30.41
C PRO A 186 -18.96 19.79 31.32
N LYS A 187 -19.20 21.03 30.87
CA LYS A 187 -19.17 22.20 31.75
C LYS A 187 -20.42 22.20 32.64
N ARG A 188 -20.18 22.29 33.95
CA ARG A 188 -21.16 22.49 35.01
C ARG A 188 -21.94 23.80 34.86
#